data_AF-A0A2D9S8B6-F1
#
_entry.id   AF-A0A2D9S8B6-F1
#
_cell.length_a   1.000
_cell.length_b   1.000
_cell.length_c   1.000
_cell.angle_alpha   90.00
_cell.angle_beta   90.00
_cell.angle_gamma   90.00
#
_symmetry.space_group_name_H-M   'P 1'
#
loop_
_entity.id
_entity.type
_entity.pdbx_description
1 polymer ?
#
loop_
_entity_poly.entity_id
_entity_poly.type
_entity_poly.pdbx_seq_one_letter_code
_entity_poly.pdbx_strand_id
1 'polypeptide(L)' 'MTSQDDRVWCIEQLIRKEGFLDNRMYECAQQCAISGRPETKEELYTSWELWKSTHPDRNPFNQRNKL' A
#
# COMPACT_ATOMS: atom_id res chain seq x y z
N MET A 1 -5.41 12.90 14.12
CA MET A 1 -5.87 11.88 13.14
C MET A 1 -5.77 10.52 13.81
N THR A 2 -6.71 9.61 13.60
CA THR A 2 -6.59 8.26 14.18
C THR A 2 -5.73 7.37 13.27
N SER A 3 -5.02 6.41 13.84
CA SER A 3 -4.26 5.40 13.07
C SER A 3 -5.14 4.64 12.06
N GLN A 4 -6.46 4.60 12.26
CA GLN A 4 -7.40 4.00 11.30
C GLN A 4 -7.62 4.89 10.06
N ASP A 5 -7.78 6.21 10.25
CA ASP A 5 -7.95 7.16 9.14
C ASP A 5 -6.70 7.15 8.22
N ASP A 6 -5.52 7.08 8.82
CA ASP A 6 -4.26 7.06 8.08
C ASP A 6 -4.09 5.78 7.26
N ARG A 7 -4.49 4.62 7.80
CA ARG A 7 -4.49 3.34 7.08
C ARG A 7 -5.46 3.37 5.90
N VAL A 8 -6.68 3.87 6.12
CA VAL A 8 -7.70 3.98 5.07
C VAL A 8 -7.17 4.88 3.95
N TRP A 9 -6.64 6.04 4.29
CA TRP A 9 -6.07 6.96 3.29
C TRP A 9 -4.95 6.30 2.48
N CYS A 10 -4.03 5.58 3.14
CA CYS A 10 -2.95 4.88 2.44
C CYS A 10 -3.50 3.82 1.47
N ILE A 11 -4.46 2.99 1.90
CA ILE A 11 -5.06 1.95 1.06
C ILE A 11 -5.75 2.57 -0.16
N GLU A 12 -6.53 3.64 0.02
CA GLU A 12 -7.20 4.33 -1.09
C GLU A 12 -6.21 4.84 -2.15
N GLN A 13 -5.10 5.46 -1.73
CA GLN A 13 -4.09 5.94 -2.67
C GLN A 13 -3.38 4.78 -3.39
N LEU A 14 -3.11 3.68 -2.70
CA LEU A 14 -2.46 2.50 -3.31
C LEU A 14 -3.36 1.81 -4.34
N ILE A 15 -4.66 1.68 -4.05
CA ILE A 15 -5.64 1.15 -5.02
C ILE A 15 -5.70 2.05 -6.25
N ARG A 16 -5.72 3.38 -6.07
CA ARG A 16 -5.71 4.34 -7.20
C ARG A 16 -4.44 4.23 -8.05
N LYS A 17 -3.29 3.91 -7.45
CA LYS A 17 -2.02 3.72 -8.16
C LYS A 17 -1.98 2.43 -8.96
N GLU A 18 -2.33 1.30 -8.33
CA GLU A 18 -2.17 -0.04 -8.94
C GLU A 18 -3.40 -0.46 -9.77
N GLY A 19 -4.56 0.14 -9.55
CA GLY A 19 -5.80 -0.19 -10.25
C GLY A 19 -6.53 -1.44 -9.71
N PHE A 20 -5.98 -2.08 -8.69
CA PHE A 20 -6.58 -3.22 -7.99
C PHE A 20 -6.20 -3.20 -6.51
N LEU A 21 -6.94 -3.96 -5.71
CA LEU A 21 -6.64 -4.17 -4.30
C LEU A 21 -5.69 -5.36 -4.13
N ASP A 22 -4.49 -5.11 -3.62
CA ASP A 22 -3.51 -6.14 -3.25
C ASP A 22 -3.53 -6.34 -1.73
N ASN A 23 -3.59 -7.59 -1.26
CA ASN A 23 -3.58 -7.91 0.18
C ASN A 23 -2.39 -7.29 0.93
N ARG A 24 -1.23 -7.12 0.27
CA ARG A 24 -0.03 -6.52 0.88
C ARG A 24 -0.19 -5.01 1.13
N MET A 25 -1.17 -4.35 0.49
CA MET A 25 -1.48 -2.94 0.75
C MET A 25 -1.95 -2.72 2.19
N TYR A 26 -2.64 -3.69 2.80
CA TYR A 26 -3.06 -3.60 4.20
C TYR A 26 -1.85 -3.56 5.14
N GLU A 27 -0.84 -4.39 4.90
CA GLU A 27 0.38 -4.45 5.69
C GLU A 27 1.23 -3.20 5.48
N CYS A 28 1.40 -2.75 4.23
CA CYS A 28 2.10 -1.51 3.91
C CYS A 28 1.44 -0.30 4.57
N ALA A 29 0.11 -0.19 4.49
CA ALA A 29 -0.65 0.89 5.11
C ALA A 29 -0.55 0.87 6.64
N GLN A 30 -0.57 -0.33 7.25
CA GLN A 30 -0.36 -0.49 8.68
C GLN A 30 1.02 0.02 9.11
N GLN A 31 2.08 -0.33 8.36
CA GLN A 31 3.43 0.15 8.65
C GLN A 31 3.54 1.66 8.50
N CYS A 32 2.99 2.23 7.41
CA CYS A 32 2.91 3.69 7.23
C CYS A 32 2.20 4.38 8.40
N ALA A 33 1.09 3.83 8.91
CA ALA A 33 0.39 4.42 10.04
C ALA A 33 1.13 4.30 11.38
N ILE A 34 1.94 3.24 11.58
CA ILE A 34 2.78 3.07 12.78
C ILE A 34 3.98 4.02 12.74
N SER A 35 4.65 4.13 11.59
CA SER A 35 5.87 4.93 11.42
C SER A 35 5.62 6.44 11.30
N GLY A 36 4.36 6.87 11.30
CA GLY A 36 3.96 8.22 10.91
C GLY A 36 3.57 8.21 9.44
N ARG A 37 2.29 8.52 9.18
CA ARG A 37 1.72 8.49 7.84
C ARG A 37 2.55 9.38 6.89
N PRO A 38 2.83 8.93 5.65
CA PRO A 38 3.39 9.79 4.61
C PRO A 38 2.60 11.09 4.44
N GLU A 39 3.32 12.20 4.28
CA GLU A 39 2.70 13.52 4.05
C GLU A 39 2.20 13.63 2.62
N THR A 40 2.89 12.97 1.68
CA THR A 40 2.58 12.98 0.25
C THR A 40 2.25 11.59 -0.29
N LYS A 41 1.54 11.55 -1.42
CA LYS A 41 1.24 10.28 -2.12
C LYS A 41 2.50 9.68 -2.73
N GLU A 42 3.46 10.50 -3.14
CA GLU A 42 4.73 10.10 -3.72
C GLU A 42 5.60 9.31 -2.73
N GLU A 43 5.64 9.76 -1.47
CA GLU A 43 6.30 9.03 -0.38
C GLU A 43 5.64 7.68 -0.13
N LEU A 44 4.32 7.65 -0.05
CA LEU A 44 3.55 6.40 0.10
C LEU A 44 3.84 5.43 -1.06
N TYR A 45 3.92 5.93 -2.29
CA TYR A 45 4.23 5.11 -3.46
C TYR A 45 5.66 4.56 -3.39
N THR A 46 6.61 5.34 -2.90
CA THR A 46 7.99 4.88 -2.68
C THR A 46 8.04 3.79 -1.61
N SER A 47 7.34 3.96 -0.49
CA SER A 47 7.20 2.93 0.54
C SER A 47 6.58 1.66 -0.01
N TRP A 48 5.58 1.78 -0.88
CA TRP A 48 4.94 0.63 -1.52
C TRP A 48 5.84 -0.12 -2.51
N GLU A 49 6.61 0.57 -3.35
CA GLU A 49 7.59 -0.09 -4.23
C GLU A 49 8.66 -0.82 -3.41
N LEU A 50 9.14 -0.21 -2.32
CA LEU A 50 10.08 -0.84 -1.40
C LEU A 50 9.46 -2.06 -0.70
N TRP A 51 8.20 -1.97 -0.29
CA TRP A 51 7.46 -3.06 0.31
C TRP A 51 7.32 -4.25 -0.65
N LYS A 52 6.97 -4.00 -1.91
CA LYS A 52 6.88 -5.05 -2.95
C LYS A 52 8.22 -5.76 -3.19
N SER A 53 9.33 -5.02 -3.15
CA SER A 53 10.68 -5.57 -3.33
C SER A 53 11.07 -6.51 -2.18
N THR A 54 10.70 -6.16 -0.95
CA THR A 54 11.00 -6.94 0.26
C THR A 54 9.99 -8.06 0.53
N HIS A 55 8.75 -7.91 0.05
CA HIS A 55 7.64 -8.86 0.21
C HIS A 55 7.10 -9.27 -1.17
N PRO A 56 7.82 -10.16 -1.89
CA PRO A 56 7.45 -10.57 -3.23
C PRO A 56 6.07 -11.23 -3.24
N ASP A 57 5.28 -10.89 -4.27
CA ASP A 57 3.93 -11.41 -4.43
C ASP A 57 3.99 -12.91 -4.76
N ARG A 58 3.50 -13.73 -3.83
CA ARG A 58 3.34 -15.19 -4.04
C ARG A 58 1.90 -15.55 -4.42
N ASN A 59 1.02 -14.57 -4.58
CA ASN A 59 -0.38 -14.75 -4.89
C ASN A 59 -0.61 -14.73 -6.41
N PRO A 60 -0.86 -15.89 -7.06
CA PRO A 60 -1.06 -15.95 -8.50
C PRO A 60 -2.29 -15.17 -9.01
N PHE A 61 -3.21 -14.77 -8.12
CA PHE A 61 -4.37 -13.96 -8.49
C PHE A 61 -4.05 -12.46 -8.61
N ASN A 62 -3.11 -11.93 -7.84
CA ASN A 62 -2.69 -10.53 -7.95
C ASN A 62 -1.91 -10.27 -9.25
N GLN A 63 -1.18 -11.27 -9.73
CA GLN A 63 -0.46 -11.18 -11.01
C GLN A 63 -1.40 -11.13 -12.22
N ARG A 64 -2.62 -11.69 -12.10
CA ARG A 64 -3.63 -11.71 -13.17
C ARG A 64 -4.43 -10.43 -13.31
N ASN A 65 -4.47 -9.59 -12.28
CA ASN A 65 -5.25 -8.34 -12.24
C ASN A 65 -4.44 -7.10 -12.65
N LYS A 66 -3.19 -7.28 -13.12
CA LYS A 66 -2.43 -6.23 -13.81
C LYS A 66 -2.97 -6.12 -15.24
N LEU A 67 -4.03 -5.33 -15.41
CA LEU A 67 -4.58 -4.95 -16.72
C LEU A 67 -3.56 -4.14 -17.53
#